data_AF-A0AAE4V589-F1
#
_entry.id   AF-A0AAE4V589-F1
#
_cell.length_a   1.000
_cell.length_b   1.000
_cell.length_c   1.000
_cell.angle_alpha   90.00
_cell.angle_beta   90.00
_cell.angle_gamma   90.00
#
_symmetry.space_group_name_H-M   'P 1'
#
loop_
_entity.id
_entity.type
_entity.pdbx_description
1 polymer ?
#
loop_
_entity_poly.entity_id
_entity_poly.type
_entity_poly.pdbx_seq_one_letter_code
_entity_poly.pdbx_strand_id
1 'polypeptide(L)'
;MSVLTQQQRLAVGDRAVSAERRVSDVIAASGATFPGSGASLTGVVVAGVLDASNLDGAARTGLQWNTVSAVEADDVVRAESVITRVQRSADTVEVDRHLRLIDENGNVREQGIETWRLPEGSAVGTDPATDFCTVAWAELLREPLADDRNFTSSLATWDGTIGLCCLDGSGHNREVHLRIYRGRIIDIS
;
A
#
# COMPACT_ATOMS: atom_id res chain seq x y z
N MET A 1 -2.22 -34.19 16.43
CA MET A 1 -2.52 -33.66 15.09
C MET A 1 -2.15 -32.18 15.08
N SER A 2 -0.94 -31.84 14.62
CA SER A 2 -0.54 -30.44 14.47
C SER A 2 -1.16 -29.87 13.20
N VAL A 3 -2.00 -28.86 13.35
CA VAL A 3 -2.43 -28.01 12.24
C VAL A 3 -1.20 -27.21 11.85
N LEU A 4 -0.62 -27.52 10.69
CA LEU A 4 0.39 -26.68 10.06
C LEU A 4 -0.30 -25.36 9.71
N THR A 5 -0.10 -24.34 10.53
CA THR A 5 -0.52 -22.98 10.24
C THR A 5 0.15 -22.59 8.93
N GLN A 6 -0.63 -22.45 7.87
CA GLN A 6 -0.15 -21.99 6.57
C GLN A 6 0.42 -20.58 6.78
N GLN A 7 1.75 -20.48 6.91
CA GLN A 7 2.45 -19.21 7.04
C GLN A 7 2.12 -18.37 5.81
N GLN A 8 1.27 -17.38 6.01
CA GLN A 8 0.80 -16.53 4.93
C GLN A 8 1.95 -15.58 4.56
N ARG A 9 2.49 -15.75 3.35
CA ARG A 9 3.48 -14.82 2.79
C ARG A 9 2.75 -13.54 2.42
N LEU A 10 3.03 -12.47 3.15
CA LEU A 10 2.70 -11.11 2.73
C LEU A 10 3.75 -10.66 1.71
N ALA A 11 3.32 -10.18 0.55
CA ALA A 11 4.17 -9.69 -0.51
C ALA A 11 3.71 -8.33 -1.03
N VAL A 12 4.67 -7.54 -1.54
CA VAL A 12 4.35 -6.32 -2.28
C VAL A 12 3.57 -6.68 -3.54
N GLY A 13 2.51 -5.93 -3.80
CA GLY A 13 1.58 -6.17 -4.90
C GLY A 13 0.44 -7.12 -4.56
N ASP A 14 0.41 -7.72 -3.36
CA ASP A 14 -0.76 -8.46 -2.89
C ASP A 14 -1.97 -7.55 -2.87
N ARG A 15 -3.06 -8.01 -3.49
CA ARG A 15 -4.30 -7.25 -3.65
C ARG A 15 -5.46 -7.96 -2.97
N ALA A 16 -6.33 -7.19 -2.33
CA ALA A 16 -7.60 -7.67 -1.84
C ALA A 16 -8.73 -6.78 -2.36
N VAL A 17 -9.88 -7.40 -2.63
CA VAL A 17 -11.10 -6.72 -3.06
C VAL A 17 -12.25 -7.28 -2.25
N SER A 18 -13.00 -6.40 -1.59
CA SER A 18 -14.20 -6.79 -0.85
C SER A 18 -15.38 -7.02 -1.80
N ALA A 19 -16.40 -7.72 -1.32
CA ALA A 19 -17.72 -7.63 -1.94
C ALA A 19 -18.26 -6.20 -1.81
N GLU A 20 -19.13 -5.81 -2.73
CA GLU A 20 -19.88 -4.55 -2.66
C GLU A 20 -20.90 -4.62 -1.52
N ARG A 21 -20.99 -3.53 -0.75
CA ARG A 21 -21.88 -3.41 0.40
C ARG A 21 -22.39 -1.99 0.51
N ARG A 22 -23.64 -1.85 0.95
CA ARG A 22 -24.19 -0.55 1.30
C ARG A 22 -23.50 -0.04 2.57
N VAL A 23 -23.12 1.25 2.58
CA VAL A 23 -22.41 1.87 3.70
C VAL A 23 -23.20 1.75 5.01
N SER A 24 -24.51 2.00 4.98
CA SER A 24 -25.38 1.85 6.16
C SER A 24 -25.35 0.43 6.76
N ASP A 25 -25.31 -0.60 5.92
CA ASP A 25 -25.22 -1.99 6.38
C ASP A 25 -23.87 -2.28 7.05
N VAL A 26 -22.78 -1.72 6.50
CA VAL A 26 -21.43 -1.85 7.06
C VAL A 26 -21.34 -1.15 8.43
N ILE A 27 -21.87 0.07 8.52
CA ILE A 27 -21.95 0.83 9.77
C ILE A 27 -22.74 0.05 10.81
N ALA A 28 -23.93 -0.43 10.45
CA ALA A 28 -24.79 -1.20 11.35
C ALA A 28 -24.10 -2.48 11.86
N ALA A 29 -23.40 -3.20 10.97
CA ALA A 29 -22.66 -4.40 11.33
C ALA A 29 -21.44 -4.11 12.23
N SER A 30 -20.81 -2.95 12.07
CA SER A 30 -19.64 -2.55 12.86
C SER A 30 -19.98 -2.14 14.31
N GLY A 31 -21.25 -1.83 14.58
CA GLY A 31 -21.68 -1.26 15.87
C GLY A 31 -21.19 0.17 16.13
N ALA A 32 -20.54 0.82 15.16
CA ALA A 32 -20.06 2.19 15.28
C ALA A 32 -21.20 3.20 15.10
N THR A 33 -21.23 4.24 15.95
CA THR A 33 -22.17 5.36 15.84
C THR A 33 -21.42 6.58 15.29
N PHE A 34 -21.89 7.14 14.17
CA PHE A 34 -21.20 8.26 13.51
C PHE A 34 -21.97 9.57 13.70
N PRO A 35 -21.32 10.65 14.18
CA PRO A 35 -21.91 11.98 14.13
C PRO A 35 -22.03 12.43 12.67
N GLY A 36 -23.21 12.89 12.28
CA GLY A 36 -23.52 13.26 10.90
C GLY A 36 -22.62 14.37 10.35
N SER A 37 -22.30 14.23 9.06
CA SER A 37 -21.82 15.25 8.11
C SER A 37 -20.77 16.24 8.63
N GLY A 38 -19.52 15.79 8.75
CA GLY A 38 -18.36 16.66 8.85
C GLY A 38 -17.07 15.83 8.86
N ALA A 39 -16.17 16.06 7.88
CA ALA A 39 -14.89 15.37 7.70
C ALA A 39 -14.94 13.88 8.10
N SER A 40 -15.79 13.15 7.38
CA SER A 40 -16.36 11.91 7.87
C SER A 40 -15.32 10.78 8.00
N LEU A 41 -15.03 10.36 9.24
CA LEU A 41 -14.31 9.11 9.51
C LEU A 41 -15.09 7.87 9.01
N THR A 42 -16.31 8.02 8.49
CA THR A 42 -17.09 6.92 7.91
C THR A 42 -16.32 6.21 6.81
N GLY A 43 -15.65 6.93 5.90
CA GLY A 43 -14.82 6.30 4.87
C GLY A 43 -13.75 5.39 5.46
N VAL A 44 -13.03 5.87 6.47
CA VAL A 44 -11.98 5.09 7.17
C VAL A 44 -12.55 3.84 7.82
N VAL A 45 -13.69 3.94 8.51
CA VAL A 45 -14.29 2.78 9.20
C VAL A 45 -14.89 1.79 8.22
N VAL A 46 -15.64 2.27 7.22
CA VAL A 46 -16.20 1.43 6.16
C VAL A 46 -15.09 0.66 5.47
N ALA A 47 -14.00 1.34 5.12
CA ALA A 47 -12.86 0.70 4.49
C ALA A 47 -12.21 -0.34 5.41
N GLY A 48 -12.06 -0.06 6.71
CA GLY A 48 -11.52 -1.02 7.68
C GLY A 48 -12.42 -2.23 7.94
N VAL A 49 -13.74 -2.10 7.86
CA VAL A 49 -14.69 -3.23 8.05
C VAL A 49 -14.81 -4.07 6.78
N LEU A 50 -14.74 -3.43 5.60
CA LEU A 50 -14.77 -4.12 4.31
C LEU A 50 -13.44 -4.75 3.93
N ASP A 51 -12.35 -4.30 4.53
CA ASP A 51 -11.02 -4.78 4.23
C ASP A 51 -10.94 -6.31 4.35
N ALA A 52 -10.61 -6.95 3.22
CA ALA A 52 -10.51 -8.39 3.08
C ALA A 52 -9.05 -8.89 3.22
N SER A 53 -8.12 -8.03 3.61
CA SER A 53 -6.70 -8.42 3.71
C SER A 53 -6.36 -9.02 5.08
N ASN A 54 -5.48 -10.04 5.05
CA ASN A 54 -5.13 -10.87 6.20
C ASN A 54 -3.98 -10.25 7.02
N LEU A 55 -4.17 -9.04 7.56
CA LEU A 55 -3.24 -8.42 8.51
C LEU A 55 -3.61 -8.75 9.96
N ASP A 56 -3.90 -10.03 10.22
CA ASP A 56 -4.37 -10.49 11.53
C ASP A 56 -3.36 -10.19 12.64
N GLY A 57 -3.85 -9.59 13.73
CA GLY A 57 -3.03 -9.19 14.87
C GLY A 57 -2.10 -8.01 14.61
N ALA A 58 -2.12 -7.41 13.41
CA ALA A 58 -1.38 -6.20 13.13
C ALA A 58 -2.03 -4.97 13.79
N ALA A 59 -1.21 -4.02 14.22
CA ALA A 59 -1.67 -2.74 14.73
C ALA A 59 -1.43 -1.66 13.67
N ARG A 60 -2.46 -0.87 13.32
CA ARG A 60 -2.28 0.30 12.46
C ARG A 60 -1.55 1.39 13.23
N THR A 61 -0.39 1.79 12.73
CA THR A 61 0.49 2.80 13.34
C THR A 61 0.53 4.11 12.56
N GLY A 62 0.04 4.12 11.32
CA GLY A 62 -0.09 5.31 10.49
C GLY A 62 -1.33 5.25 9.59
N LEU A 63 -1.93 6.40 9.33
CA LEU A 63 -3.03 6.57 8.37
C LEU A 63 -2.97 7.98 7.76
N GLN A 64 -2.83 8.04 6.44
CA GLN A 64 -3.10 9.24 5.65
C GLN A 64 -4.34 8.97 4.81
N TRP A 65 -5.38 9.79 4.99
CA TRP A 65 -6.66 9.61 4.31
C TRP A 65 -7.01 10.82 3.44
N ASN A 66 -7.58 10.57 2.27
CA ASN A 66 -8.00 11.57 1.32
C ASN A 66 -9.42 11.28 0.83
N THR A 67 -10.31 12.22 1.09
CA THR A 67 -11.71 12.19 0.64
C THR A 67 -11.82 12.94 -0.68
N VAL A 68 -12.09 12.23 -1.79
CA VAL A 68 -12.39 12.85 -3.09
C VAL A 68 -13.85 13.31 -3.08
N SER A 69 -14.74 12.42 -2.67
CA SER A 69 -16.15 12.65 -2.38
C SER A 69 -16.56 11.71 -1.26
N ALA A 70 -17.04 12.26 -0.14
CA ALA A 70 -17.37 11.46 1.03
C ALA A 70 -18.37 10.35 0.69
N VAL A 71 -18.18 9.17 1.29
CA VAL A 71 -19.18 8.12 1.23
C VAL A 71 -20.37 8.47 2.13
N GLU A 72 -21.55 8.23 1.62
CA GLU A 72 -22.83 8.46 2.31
C GLU A 72 -23.50 7.14 2.65
N ALA A 73 -24.47 7.17 3.57
CA ALA A 73 -25.12 5.96 4.09
C ALA A 73 -25.79 5.09 3.01
N ASP A 74 -26.30 5.73 1.96
CA ASP A 74 -26.99 5.05 0.86
C ASP A 74 -26.05 4.61 -0.28
N ASP A 75 -24.77 4.98 -0.22
CA ASP A 75 -23.79 4.55 -1.21
C ASP A 75 -23.56 3.04 -1.10
N VAL A 76 -23.35 2.41 -2.26
CA VAL A 76 -22.84 1.04 -2.37
C VAL A 76 -21.37 1.14 -2.78
N VAL A 77 -20.50 0.57 -1.95
CA VAL A 77 -19.06 0.64 -2.16
C VAL A 77 -18.40 -0.72 -1.98
N ARG A 78 -17.22 -0.89 -2.59
CA ARG A 78 -16.27 -1.94 -2.26
C ARG A 78 -14.93 -1.34 -1.85
N ALA A 79 -14.21 -2.05 -1.01
CA ALA A 79 -12.83 -1.74 -0.67
C ALA A 79 -11.88 -2.48 -1.60
N GLU A 80 -10.90 -1.77 -2.15
CA GLU A 80 -9.78 -2.34 -2.88
C GLU A 80 -8.49 -1.95 -2.17
N SER A 81 -7.62 -2.93 -1.91
CA SER A 81 -6.32 -2.68 -1.27
C SER A 81 -5.17 -3.31 -2.02
N VAL A 82 -3.99 -2.71 -1.86
CA VAL A 82 -2.72 -3.26 -2.34
C VAL A 82 -1.63 -3.02 -1.32
N ILE A 83 -0.85 -4.05 -1.00
CA ILE A 83 0.37 -3.90 -0.22
C ILE A 83 1.41 -3.23 -1.10
N THR A 84 1.88 -2.04 -0.69
CA THR A 84 2.85 -1.25 -1.44
C THR A 84 4.27 -1.44 -0.94
N ARG A 85 4.43 -1.92 0.31
CA ARG A 85 5.73 -2.15 0.93
C ARG A 85 5.62 -3.19 2.04
N VAL A 86 6.66 -4.00 2.17
CA VAL A 86 6.88 -4.87 3.32
C VAL A 86 8.34 -4.70 3.75
N GLN A 87 8.54 -4.17 4.95
CA GLN A 87 9.87 -3.99 5.54
C GLN A 87 9.96 -4.80 6.82
N ARG A 88 11.04 -5.55 6.95
CA ARG A 88 11.36 -6.29 8.16
C ARG A 88 12.61 -5.69 8.82
N SER A 89 12.45 -5.32 10.08
CA SER A 89 13.56 -5.06 11.00
C SER A 89 13.81 -6.29 11.89
N ALA A 90 14.78 -6.22 12.80
CA ALA A 90 15.10 -7.33 13.71
C ALA A 90 13.86 -7.81 14.50
N ASP A 91 13.07 -6.87 15.00
CA ASP A 91 12.00 -7.13 15.98
C ASP A 91 10.60 -6.79 15.45
N THR A 92 10.50 -6.13 14.29
CA THR A 92 9.22 -5.66 13.74
C THR A 92 9.10 -5.93 12.25
N VAL A 93 7.86 -6.13 11.80
CA VAL A 93 7.53 -6.07 10.38
C VAL A 93 6.55 -4.92 10.19
N GLU A 94 6.91 -4.00 9.30
CA GLU A 94 6.07 -2.89 8.89
C GLU A 94 5.56 -3.12 7.46
N VAL A 95 4.28 -2.88 7.27
CA VAL A 95 3.58 -3.06 5.99
C VAL A 95 2.89 -1.76 5.65
N ASP A 96 3.21 -1.20 4.48
CA ASP A 96 2.45 -0.09 3.93
C ASP A 96 1.42 -0.61 2.92
N ARG A 97 0.23 -0.02 2.95
CA ARG A 97 -0.91 -0.44 2.15
C ARG A 97 -1.62 0.78 1.60
N HIS A 98 -1.97 0.73 0.31
CA HIS A 98 -2.90 1.68 -0.29
C HIS A 98 -4.30 1.04 -0.33
N LEU A 99 -5.30 1.78 0.14
CA LEU A 99 -6.69 1.37 0.26
C LEU A 99 -7.58 2.38 -0.46
N ARG A 100 -8.62 1.90 -1.16
CA ARG A 100 -9.58 2.73 -1.90
C ARG A 100 -10.99 2.23 -1.66
N LEU A 101 -11.93 3.16 -1.48
CA LEU A 101 -13.36 2.91 -1.57
C LEU A 101 -13.84 3.28 -2.98
N ILE A 102 -14.39 2.29 -3.67
CA ILE A 102 -14.86 2.40 -5.05
C ILE A 102 -16.39 2.27 -5.06
N ASP A 103 -17.07 3.19 -5.73
CA ASP A 103 -18.53 3.11 -5.93
C ASP A 103 -18.93 2.12 -7.05
N GLU A 104 -20.23 1.89 -7.20
CA GLU A 104 -20.80 1.03 -8.25
C GLU A 104 -20.45 1.44 -9.69
N ASN A 105 -20.09 2.71 -9.90
CA ASN A 105 -19.70 3.26 -11.19
C ASN A 105 -18.19 3.14 -11.45
N GLY A 106 -17.44 2.59 -10.49
CA GLY A 106 -15.99 2.47 -10.57
C GLY A 106 -15.22 3.72 -10.16
N ASN A 107 -15.87 4.74 -9.59
CA ASN A 107 -15.18 5.95 -9.15
C ASN A 107 -14.58 5.75 -7.75
N VAL A 108 -13.38 6.29 -7.54
CA VAL A 108 -12.79 6.40 -6.20
C VAL A 108 -13.50 7.49 -5.42
N ARG A 109 -14.18 7.11 -4.34
CA ARG A 109 -14.84 8.04 -3.41
C ARG A 109 -13.84 8.56 -2.40
N GLU A 110 -13.13 7.65 -1.76
CA GLU A 110 -12.15 7.94 -0.71
C GLU A 110 -10.99 6.95 -0.81
N GLN A 111 -9.82 7.35 -0.32
CA GLN A 111 -8.64 6.49 -0.33
C GLN A 111 -7.67 6.86 0.77
N GLY A 112 -6.77 5.95 1.11
CA GLY A 112 -5.71 6.25 2.05
C GLY A 112 -4.54 5.30 2.00
N ILE A 113 -3.45 5.76 2.59
CA ILE A 113 -2.24 4.98 2.81
C ILE A 113 -2.18 4.66 4.30
N GLU A 114 -1.96 3.40 4.62
CA GLU A 114 -1.88 2.90 5.98
C GLU A 114 -0.52 2.26 6.21
N THR A 115 -0.03 2.42 7.43
CA THR A 115 1.15 1.68 7.92
C THR A 115 0.69 0.77 9.05
N TRP A 116 1.01 -0.51 8.92
CA TRP A 116 0.67 -1.56 9.86
C TRP A 116 1.93 -2.18 10.43
N ARG A 117 1.92 -2.46 11.72
CA ARG A 117 2.98 -3.19 12.41
C ARG A 117 2.48 -4.56 12.81
N LEU A 118 3.14 -5.60 12.32
CA LEU A 118 2.81 -6.98 12.68
C LEU A 118 3.50 -7.39 13.98
N PRO A 119 2.93 -8.38 14.72
CA PRO A 119 3.57 -8.96 15.88
C PRO A 119 4.92 -9.62 15.56
N GLU A 120 5.78 -9.66 16.57
CA GLU A 120 7.06 -10.39 16.56
C GLU A 120 6.84 -11.86 16.19
N GLY A 121 7.73 -12.43 15.37
CA GLY A 121 7.63 -13.83 14.91
C GLY A 121 6.80 -14.05 13.63
N SER A 122 6.24 -13.01 13.02
CA SER A 122 5.65 -13.10 11.67
C SER A 122 6.68 -13.64 10.67
N ALA A 123 6.34 -14.67 9.90
CA ALA A 123 7.26 -15.37 8.98
C ALA A 123 7.48 -14.62 7.65
N VAL A 124 7.73 -13.32 7.74
CA VAL A 124 8.10 -12.47 6.61
C VAL A 124 9.62 -12.44 6.52
N GLY A 125 10.18 -12.75 5.36
CA GLY A 125 11.63 -12.68 5.13
C GLY A 125 12.13 -11.25 5.01
N THR A 126 13.43 -11.03 5.25
CA THR A 126 14.10 -9.79 4.85
C THR A 126 14.41 -9.87 3.36
N ASP A 127 13.62 -9.22 2.52
CA ASP A 127 13.85 -9.12 1.08
C ASP A 127 13.86 -7.65 0.65
N PRO A 128 15.01 -7.09 0.18
CA PRO A 128 15.03 -5.72 -0.30
C PRO A 128 14.07 -5.48 -1.48
N ALA A 129 13.67 -6.52 -2.21
CA ALA A 129 12.68 -6.40 -3.29
C ALA A 129 11.30 -5.95 -2.78
N THR A 130 11.00 -6.14 -1.50
CA THR A 130 9.72 -5.75 -0.89
C THR A 130 9.78 -4.41 -0.15
N ASP A 131 10.96 -3.86 0.08
CA ASP A 131 11.16 -2.57 0.75
C ASP A 131 11.23 -1.42 -0.28
N PHE A 132 10.11 -1.24 -1.02
CA PHE A 132 10.01 -0.31 -2.14
C PHE A 132 10.54 1.09 -1.81
N CYS A 133 11.21 1.71 -2.79
CA CYS A 133 11.63 3.11 -2.71
C CYS A 133 12.67 3.35 -1.58
N THR A 134 13.53 2.33 -1.39
CA THR A 134 14.81 2.41 -0.68
C THR A 134 15.98 2.24 -1.65
N VAL A 135 17.18 2.66 -1.25
CA VAL A 135 18.41 2.43 -2.03
C VAL A 135 18.65 0.93 -2.27
N ALA A 136 18.49 0.09 -1.25
CA ALA A 136 18.69 -1.36 -1.37
C ALA A 136 17.72 -1.99 -2.38
N TRP A 137 16.47 -1.53 -2.41
CA TRP A 137 15.49 -1.93 -3.42
C TRP A 137 15.89 -1.43 -4.83
N ALA A 138 16.28 -0.17 -4.96
CA ALA A 138 16.64 0.43 -6.24
C ALA A 138 17.88 -0.21 -6.86
N GLU A 139 18.84 -0.64 -6.05
CA GLU A 139 20.01 -1.39 -6.48
C GLU A 139 19.64 -2.71 -7.19
N LEU A 140 18.55 -3.37 -6.77
CA LEU A 140 18.05 -4.57 -7.45
C LEU A 140 17.56 -4.30 -8.88
N LEU A 141 17.22 -3.06 -9.22
CA LEU A 141 16.77 -2.68 -10.56
C LEU A 141 17.92 -2.46 -11.55
N ARG A 142 19.16 -2.28 -11.07
CA ARG A 142 20.28 -1.87 -11.91
C ARG A 142 20.53 -2.83 -13.07
N GLU A 143 20.71 -4.11 -12.77
CA GLU A 143 21.00 -5.13 -13.80
C GLU A 143 19.78 -5.41 -14.69
N PRO A 144 18.56 -5.65 -14.17
CA PRO A 144 17.38 -5.86 -15.02
C PRO A 144 17.10 -4.71 -15.99
N LEU A 145 17.27 -3.46 -15.55
CA LEU A 145 17.06 -2.30 -16.43
C LEU A 145 18.20 -2.11 -17.44
N ALA A 146 19.44 -2.48 -17.09
CA ALA A 146 20.55 -2.47 -18.03
C ALA A 146 20.36 -3.49 -19.16
N ASP A 147 19.73 -4.63 -18.86
CA ASP A 147 19.39 -5.67 -19.85
C ASP A 147 18.11 -5.37 -20.65
N ASP A 148 17.26 -4.45 -20.17
CA ASP A 148 16.04 -4.03 -20.88
C ASP A 148 16.36 -3.07 -22.04
N ARG A 149 16.15 -3.55 -23.26
CA ARG A 149 16.35 -2.78 -24.49
C ARG A 149 15.43 -1.55 -24.57
N ASN A 150 14.20 -1.64 -24.08
CA ASN A 150 13.26 -0.52 -24.12
C ASN A 150 13.73 0.60 -23.19
N PHE A 151 14.21 0.25 -22.00
CA PHE A 151 14.78 1.21 -21.06
C PHE A 151 16.03 1.88 -21.63
N THR A 152 17.02 1.06 -22.02
CA THR A 152 18.32 1.56 -22.50
C THR A 152 18.21 2.41 -23.77
N SER A 153 17.37 2.01 -24.73
CA SER A 153 17.18 2.77 -25.98
C SER A 153 16.40 4.07 -25.77
N SER A 154 15.37 4.07 -24.92
CA SER A 154 14.58 5.28 -24.63
C SER A 154 15.40 6.37 -23.95
N LEU A 155 16.44 5.98 -23.21
CA LEU A 155 17.30 6.88 -22.44
C LEU A 155 18.70 7.03 -23.05
N ALA A 156 18.95 6.50 -24.27
CA ALA A 156 20.28 6.48 -24.88
C ALA A 156 20.88 7.87 -25.13
N THR A 157 20.03 8.88 -25.33
CA THR A 157 20.43 10.28 -25.55
C THR A 157 20.14 11.17 -24.35
N TRP A 158 19.73 10.59 -23.22
CA TRP A 158 19.32 11.33 -22.04
C TRP A 158 20.27 11.11 -20.87
N ASP A 159 20.61 12.21 -20.21
CA ASP A 159 21.40 12.24 -18.99
C ASP A 159 20.63 13.04 -17.94
N GLY A 160 20.44 12.48 -16.74
CA GLY A 160 19.69 13.13 -15.68
C GLY A 160 19.37 12.23 -14.50
N THR A 161 18.39 12.64 -13.70
CA THR A 161 17.95 11.91 -12.52
C THR A 161 16.46 11.62 -12.59
N ILE A 162 16.06 10.37 -12.33
CA ILE A 162 14.67 9.99 -12.10
C ILE A 162 14.48 9.81 -10.60
N GLY A 163 13.59 10.61 -10.00
CA GLY A 163 13.20 10.45 -8.61
C GLY A 163 11.94 9.60 -8.48
N LEU A 164 11.97 8.63 -7.58
CA LEU A 164 10.81 7.84 -7.18
C LEU A 164 10.47 8.23 -5.75
N CYS A 165 9.23 8.68 -5.53
CA CYS A 165 8.74 9.09 -4.22
C CYS A 165 7.62 8.15 -3.79
N CYS A 166 7.61 7.80 -2.50
CA CYS A 166 6.59 6.98 -1.89
C CYS A 166 6.17 7.56 -0.53
N LEU A 167 4.86 7.60 -0.32
CA LEU A 167 4.23 8.03 0.91
C LEU A 167 3.94 6.82 1.79
N ASP A 168 4.07 6.99 3.10
CA ASP A 168 3.54 6.06 4.11
C ASP A 168 2.35 6.65 4.87
N GLY A 169 1.75 5.86 5.76
CA GLY A 169 0.60 6.29 6.54
C GLY A 169 0.91 7.42 7.54
N SER A 170 2.18 7.75 7.80
CA SER A 170 2.54 8.89 8.65
C SER A 170 2.66 10.21 7.88
N GLY A 171 2.53 10.18 6.54
CA GLY A 171 2.77 11.32 5.67
C GLY A 171 4.25 11.60 5.41
N HIS A 172 5.13 10.65 5.74
CA HIS A 172 6.55 10.73 5.43
C HIS A 172 6.79 10.31 3.98
N ASN A 173 7.58 11.10 3.27
CA ASN A 173 8.08 10.79 1.94
C ASN A 173 9.42 10.06 2.06
N ARG A 174 9.47 8.84 1.56
CA ARG A 174 10.74 8.23 1.17
C ARG A 174 10.97 8.51 -0.30
N GLU A 175 12.21 8.77 -0.65
CA GLU A 175 12.61 9.08 -2.02
C GLU A 175 13.87 8.31 -2.33
N VAL A 176 13.95 7.81 -3.57
CA VAL A 176 15.16 7.25 -4.14
C VAL A 176 15.40 7.83 -5.52
N HIS A 177 16.64 8.16 -5.81
CA HIS A 177 17.06 8.84 -7.03
C HIS A 177 17.94 7.91 -7.86
N LEU A 178 17.52 7.67 -9.10
CA LEU A 178 18.30 6.95 -10.11
C LEU A 178 19.00 7.96 -11.00
N ARG A 179 20.32 8.10 -10.88
CA ARG A 179 21.11 8.92 -11.80
C ARG A 179 21.44 8.11 -13.04
N ILE A 180 21.06 8.62 -14.21
CA ILE A 180 21.19 7.93 -15.48
C ILE A 180 22.13 8.70 -16.40
N TYR A 181 23.00 7.96 -17.07
CA TYR A 181 23.84 8.45 -18.15
C TYR A 181 23.72 7.50 -19.34
N ARG A 182 23.20 8.00 -20.46
CA ARG A 182 23.05 7.27 -21.73
C ARG A 182 22.46 5.86 -21.56
N GLY A 183 21.32 5.78 -20.88
CA GLY A 183 20.60 4.53 -20.65
C GLY A 183 21.18 3.62 -19.58
N ARG A 184 22.15 4.08 -18.78
CA ARG A 184 22.72 3.33 -17.64
C ARG A 184 22.51 4.05 -16.33
N ILE A 185 22.09 3.33 -15.31
CA ILE A 185 22.08 3.84 -13.93
C ILE A 185 23.53 3.87 -13.43
N ILE A 186 24.04 5.06 -13.15
CA ILE A 186 25.42 5.29 -12.70
C ILE A 186 25.53 5.58 -11.21
N ASP A 187 24.44 5.96 -10.56
CA ASP A 187 24.39 6.27 -9.13
C ASP A 187 22.95 6.11 -8.60
N ILE A 188 22.83 5.75 -7.32
CA ILE A 188 21.56 5.57 -6.60
C ILE A 188 21.70 6.21 -5.22
N SER A 189 20.81 7.16 -4.90
CA SER A 189 20.83 7.90 -3.63
C SER A 189 19.44 8.06 -3.02
#